data_AF-A0A1V4BUN3-F1
#
_entry.id   AF-A0A1V4BUN3-F1
#
_cell.length_a   1.000
_cell.length_b   1.000
_cell.length_c   1.000
_cell.angle_alpha   90.00
_cell.angle_beta   90.00
_cell.angle_gamma   90.00
#
_symmetry.space_group_name_H-M   'P 1'
#
loop_
_entity.id
_entity.type
_entity.pdbx_description
1 polymer ?
#
loop_
_entity_poly.entity_id
_entity_poly.type
_entity_poly.pdbx_seq_one_letter_code
_entity_poly.pdbx_strand_id
1 'polypeptide(L)'
;MAEVNLLKSIPYLLTAPSSRIWIDYDEEADVLYISFRKPQRANDSLLEDNIIYHYRDRDLVGLTVLKASDFNSGDSENKINGSENPEMG
;
A
#
# COMPACT_ATOMS: atom_id res chain seq x y z
N MET A 1 18.00 -6.09 -19.59
CA MET A 1 16.87 -6.97 -19.20
C MET A 1 16.13 -6.24 -18.09
N ALA A 2 14.82 -6.03 -18.22
CA ALA A 2 14.05 -5.38 -17.16
C ALA A 2 14.16 -6.22 -15.89
N GLU A 3 14.67 -5.65 -14.80
CA GLU A 3 14.66 -6.30 -13.50
C GLU A 3 13.20 -6.42 -13.06
N VAL A 4 12.69 -7.65 -12.95
CA VAL A 4 11.31 -7.90 -12.51
C VAL A 4 11.28 -7.83 -10.98
N ASN A 5 11.47 -6.62 -10.44
CA ASN A 5 11.40 -6.36 -9.00
C ASN A 5 10.03 -6.75 -8.40
N LEU A 6 8.99 -6.83 -9.23
CA LEU A 6 7.69 -7.35 -8.86
C LEU A 6 7.74 -8.78 -8.28
N LEU A 7 8.69 -9.63 -8.67
CA LEU A 7 8.79 -10.98 -8.10
C LEU A 7 9.08 -10.96 -6.59
N LYS A 8 9.73 -9.91 -6.10
CA LYS A 8 10.00 -9.72 -4.66
C LYS A 8 8.71 -9.48 -3.87
N SER A 9 7.61 -9.07 -4.52
CA SER A 9 6.33 -8.85 -3.84
C SER A 9 5.44 -10.09 -3.72
N ILE A 10 5.80 -11.21 -4.38
CA ILE A 10 4.98 -12.45 -4.40
C ILE A 10 4.53 -12.90 -3.00
N PRO A 11 5.40 -12.96 -1.96
CA PRO A 11 4.95 -13.37 -0.63
C PRO A 11 3.81 -12.49 -0.09
N TYR A 12 3.90 -11.17 -0.27
CA TYR A 12 2.88 -10.22 0.18
C TYR A 12 1.58 -10.34 -0.62
N LEU A 13 1.69 -10.60 -1.93
CA LEU A 13 0.52 -10.85 -2.80
C LEU A 13 -0.23 -12.13 -2.40
N LEU A 14 0.49 -13.18 -1.99
CA LEU A 14 -0.11 -14.44 -1.53
C LEU A 14 -0.77 -14.32 -0.16
N THR A 15 -0.34 -13.37 0.67
CA THR A 15 -0.95 -13.07 1.99
C THR A 15 -1.97 -11.94 1.95
N ALA A 16 -2.27 -11.39 0.77
CA ALA A 16 -3.21 -10.27 0.64
C ALA A 16 -4.63 -10.67 1.09
N PRO A 17 -5.45 -9.70 1.56
CA PRO A 17 -6.81 -9.97 2.05
C PRO A 17 -7.78 -10.45 0.96
N SER A 18 -7.35 -10.53 -0.30
CA SER A 18 -8.16 -10.96 -1.44
C SER A 18 -7.34 -11.75 -2.44
N SER A 19 -7.97 -12.77 -3.04
CA SER A 19 -7.38 -13.57 -4.13
C SER A 19 -7.32 -12.81 -5.46
N ARG A 20 -7.92 -11.61 -5.54
CA ARG A 20 -7.89 -10.76 -6.73
C ARG A 20 -7.67 -9.31 -6.34
N ILE A 21 -6.63 -8.73 -6.91
CA ILE A 21 -6.21 -7.36 -6.67
C ILE A 21 -6.25 -6.61 -8.00
N TRP A 22 -6.78 -5.40 -7.98
CA TRP A 22 -6.74 -4.48 -9.12
C TRP A 22 -5.84 -3.32 -8.75
N ILE A 23 -4.86 -3.03 -9.61
CA ILE A 23 -3.88 -1.98 -9.41
C ILE A 23 -3.95 -1.07 -10.62
N ASP A 24 -4.06 0.24 -10.40
CA ASP A 24 -4.12 1.26 -11.43
C ASP A 24 -3.29 2.46 -10.97
N TYR A 25 -2.26 2.84 -11.74
CA TYR A 25 -1.42 3.99 -11.44
C TYR A 25 -1.76 5.11 -12.41
N ASP A 26 -2.23 6.23 -11.88
CA ASP A 26 -2.47 7.46 -12.61
C ASP A 26 -1.19 8.31 -12.56
N GLU A 27 -0.43 8.29 -13.67
CA GLU A 27 0.83 9.03 -13.80
C GLU A 27 0.63 10.56 -13.77
N GLU A 28 -0.52 11.07 -14.22
CA GLU A 28 -0.78 12.52 -14.25
C GLU A 28 -1.08 13.04 -12.84
N ALA A 29 -1.83 12.27 -12.06
CA ALA A 29 -2.17 12.62 -10.68
C ALA A 29 -1.09 12.21 -9.65
N ASP A 30 -0.14 11.35 -10.02
CA ASP A 30 0.79 10.65 -9.10
C ASP A 30 0.03 9.90 -7.98
N VAL A 31 -0.95 9.09 -8.39
CA VAL A 31 -1.83 8.34 -7.48
C VAL A 31 -1.91 6.87 -7.88
N LEU A 32 -1.68 5.98 -6.92
CA LEU A 32 -1.82 4.53 -7.08
C LEU A 32 -3.10 4.04 -6.39
N TYR A 33 -4.01 3.46 -7.16
CA TYR A 33 -5.23 2.82 -6.67
C TYR A 33 -5.03 1.32 -6.54
N ILE A 34 -5.36 0.77 -5.38
CA ILE A 34 -5.34 -0.68 -5.13
C ILE A 34 -6.73 -1.09 -4.63
N SER A 35 -7.44 -1.94 -5.36
CA SER A 35 -8.72 -2.50 -4.91
C SER A 35 -8.58 -3.98 -4.58
N PHE A 36 -9.15 -4.40 -3.45
CA PHE A 36 -9.24 -5.81 -3.05
C PHE A 36 -10.60 -6.43 -3.39
N ARG A 37 -11.58 -5.61 -3.78
CA ARG A 37 -12.94 -6.02 -4.14
C ARG A 37 -13.47 -5.16 -5.28
N LYS A 38 -14.23 -5.76 -6.21
CA LYS A 38 -15.05 -5.03 -7.19
C LYS A 38 -16.51 -5.49 -7.14
N PRO A 39 -17.49 -4.56 -7.04
CA PRO A 39 -17.31 -3.15 -6.71
C PRO A 39 -16.80 -2.97 -5.27
N GLN A 40 -15.93 -1.98 -5.04
CA GLN A 40 -15.31 -1.74 -3.72
C GLN A 40 -16.36 -1.43 -2.64
N ARG A 41 -17.38 -0.62 -2.98
CA ARG A 41 -18.50 -0.22 -2.11
C ARG A 41 -18.08 0.25 -0.71
N ALA A 42 -16.93 0.92 -0.57
CA ALA A 42 -16.49 1.45 0.73
C ALA A 42 -17.59 2.34 1.36
N ASN A 43 -17.73 2.25 2.68
CA ASN A 43 -18.62 3.10 3.47
C ASN A 43 -17.86 3.96 4.49
N ASP A 44 -16.56 3.72 4.66
CA ASP A 44 -15.68 4.51 5.52
C ASP A 44 -14.28 4.64 4.90
N SER A 45 -13.52 5.65 5.31
CA SER A 45 -12.14 5.86 4.85
C SER A 45 -11.29 6.63 5.87
N LEU A 46 -10.02 6.24 5.98
CA LEU A 46 -9.02 6.87 6.84
C LEU A 46 -7.84 7.34 6.01
N LEU A 47 -7.37 8.57 6.23
CA LEU A 47 -6.14 9.09 5.63
C LEU A 47 -5.00 9.05 6.66
N GLU A 48 -3.92 8.36 6.33
CA GLU A 48 -2.71 8.26 7.15
C GLU A 48 -1.48 8.19 6.22
N ASP A 49 -0.45 9.01 6.47
CA ASP A 49 0.81 9.01 5.73
C ASP A 49 0.68 9.01 4.19
N ASN A 50 -0.20 9.85 3.65
CA ASN A 50 -0.54 9.95 2.21
C ASN A 50 -1.25 8.71 1.64
N ILE A 51 -1.71 7.79 2.48
CA ILE A 51 -2.48 6.62 2.08
C ILE A 51 -3.91 6.78 2.58
N ILE A 52 -4.88 6.67 1.68
CA ILE A 52 -6.29 6.57 2.00
C ILE A 52 -6.65 5.09 2.07
N TYR A 53 -7.02 4.63 3.26
CA TYR A 53 -7.51 3.28 3.50
C TYR A 53 -9.02 3.28 3.33
N HIS A 54 -9.54 2.45 2.44
CA HIS A 54 -10.97 2.35 2.20
C HIS A 54 -11.55 1.11 2.87
N TYR A 55 -12.57 1.32 3.70
CA TYR A 55 -13.22 0.25 4.45
C TYR A 55 -14.67 0.03 4.00
N ARG A 56 -15.09 -1.23 4.06
CA ARG A 56 -16.49 -1.62 4.12
C ARG A 56 -16.71 -2.24 5.49
N ASP A 57 -17.42 -1.54 6.36
CA ASP A 57 -17.61 -1.94 7.75
C ASP A 57 -16.25 -2.10 8.44
N ARG A 58 -15.77 -3.33 8.67
CA ARG A 58 -14.44 -3.59 9.24
C ARG A 58 -13.43 -4.14 8.23
N ASP A 59 -13.84 -4.35 6.98
CA ASP A 59 -13.01 -4.98 5.96
C ASP A 59 -12.30 -3.92 5.14
N LEU A 60 -10.98 -4.02 5.02
CA LEU A 60 -10.20 -3.19 4.09
C LEU A 60 -10.50 -3.62 2.66
N VAL A 61 -11.12 -2.74 1.87
CA VAL A 61 -11.56 -3.03 0.50
C VAL A 61 -10.73 -2.35 -0.57
N GLY A 62 -9.89 -1.38 -0.21
CA GLY A 62 -8.95 -0.76 -1.13
C GLY A 62 -8.03 0.28 -0.46
N LEU A 63 -7.09 0.79 -1.24
CA LEU A 63 -6.13 1.82 -0.89
C LEU A 63 -6.05 2.84 -2.04
N THR A 64 -5.84 4.11 -1.70
CA THR A 64 -5.37 5.15 -2.61
C THR A 64 -4.09 5.74 -2.04
N VAL A 65 -2.97 5.50 -2.70
CA VAL A 65 -1.66 6.05 -2.31
C VAL A 65 -1.45 7.33 -3.09
N LEU A 66 -1.39 8.45 -2.38
CA LEU A 66 -1.08 9.76 -2.93
C LEU A 66 0.43 9.95 -2.98
N LYS A 67 0.93 10.72 -3.95
CA LYS A 67 2.38 10.89 -4.19
C LYS A 67 3.08 9.54 -4.32
N ALA A 68 2.48 8.63 -5.09
CA ALA A 68 2.91 7.24 -5.12
C ALA A 68 4.37 7.09 -5.60
N SER A 69 4.85 8.01 -6.43
CA SER A 69 6.24 8.07 -6.88
C SER A 69 7.26 8.23 -5.75
N ASP A 70 6.89 8.85 -4.61
CA ASP A 70 7.77 8.98 -3.44
C ASP A 70 8.16 7.61 -2.84
N PHE A 71 7.32 6.59 -3.04
CA PHE A 71 7.55 5.21 -2.58
C PHE A 71 8.52 4.42 -3.47
N ASN A 72 8.93 4.97 -4.61
CA ASN A 72 9.92 4.36 -5.50
C ASN A 72 11.37 4.58 -5.01
N SER A 73 11.55 5.43 -4.00
CA SER A 73 12.83 5.68 -3.34
C SER A 73 13.07 4.60 -2.29
N GLY A 74 14.23 3.94 -2.31
CA GLY A 74 14.62 2.90 -1.34
C GLY A 74 14.70 3.32 0.14
N ASP A 75 14.11 4.46 0.51
CA ASP A 75 14.10 5.03 1.85
C ASP A 75 13.05 4.38 2.78
N SER A 76 12.20 3.51 2.23
CA SER A 76 11.17 2.79 3.00
C SER A 76 11.76 1.71 3.94
N GLU A 77 12.98 1.22 3.70
CA GLU A 77 13.64 0.26 4.62
C GLU A 77 14.06 0.89 5.95
N ASN A 78 14.16 2.23 6.04
CA ASN A 78 14.69 2.90 7.23
C ASN A 78 13.60 3.32 8.24
N LYS A 79 12.31 3.26 7.89
CA LYS A 79 11.20 3.64 8.80
C LYS A 79 10.60 2.48 9.61
N ILE A 80 10.82 1.23 9.18
CA ILE A 80 10.28 0.03 9.85
C ILE A 80 11.16 -0.49 11.00
N ASN A 81 12.42 -0.04 11.11
CA ASN A 81 13.36 -0.51 12.15
C ASN A 81 13.72 0.58 13.18
N GLY A 82 12.99 1.70 13.20
CA GLY A 82 13.37 2.93 13.90
C GLY A 82 12.75 3.18 15.29
N SER A 83 12.12 2.18 15.93
CA SER A 83 11.59 2.37 17.29
C SER A 83 11.75 1.10 18.13
N GLU A 84 12.87 1.02 18.84
CA GLU A 84 12.99 0.74 20.29
C GLU A 84 14.36 0.12 20.61
N ASN A 85 15.32 0.98 20.93
CA ASN A 85 16.19 0.73 22.08
C ASN A 85 16.82 2.04 22.57
N PRO A 86 16.32 2.69 23.64
CA PRO A 86 17.16 3.57 24.42
C PRO A 86 17.94 2.70 25.41
N GLU A 87 19.27 2.77 25.28
CA GLU A 87 20.23 2.15 26.18
C GLU A 87 19.97 2.50 27.66
N MET A 88 20.10 1.47 28.50
CA MET A 88 20.76 1.46 29.82
C MET A 88 20.63 2.71 30.70
N GLY A 89 19.89 2.54 31.79
CA GLY A 89 20.11 3.21 33.08
C GLY A 89 20.39 2.18 34.15
#